data_AF-A0A1B8BZI8-F1
#
_entry.id   AF-A0A1B8BZI8-F1
#
_cell.length_a   1.000
_cell.length_b   1.000
_cell.length_c   1.000
_cell.angle_alpha   90.00
_cell.angle_beta   90.00
_cell.angle_gamma   90.00
#
_symmetry.space_group_name_H-M   'P 1'
#
loop_
_entity.id
_entity.type
_entity.pdbx_description
1 polymer ?
#
loop_
_entity_poly.entity_id
_entity_poly.type
_entity_poly.pdbx_seq_one_letter_code
_entity_poly.pdbx_strand_id
1 'polypeptide(L)'
;MPSAALTPPVEGENEDLSVPRTSYQPTQTEAASKKRKVICFSDFDGTIFMQDTGHILFDSHGCGSEQRAILDEQIKSGERSFRDVSEEMWSSLNVPFEDGFEIMEEKLEMDPDFREFHKYCLANSIPFYVISAGLKPVLRAVLDKFLGEEESSHIKIVANDAEIAPDGSEWKPIWRHDTELGHDKARSITEYRESAKAAASTDELPLIVFIGDGVSDLPAAREADVLFARKGLRLEEYCVEHKIPYIGFDTFADVQREIQSIMEDDVKKTGGKGKPARFNPRANFWRRVSNAQSVTR
;
A
#
# COMPACT_ATOMS: atom_id res chain seq x y z
N MET A 1 -24.64 39.79 22.58
CA MET A 1 -24.50 38.32 22.62
C MET A 1 -23.48 37.95 21.54
N PRO A 2 -22.23 37.64 21.88
CA PRO A 2 -21.26 37.23 20.87
C PRO A 2 -21.55 35.77 20.47
N SER A 3 -21.62 35.54 19.16
CA SER A 3 -21.77 34.22 18.55
C SER A 3 -20.48 33.44 18.75
N ALA A 4 -20.57 32.28 19.40
CA ALA A 4 -19.45 31.38 19.59
C ALA A 4 -19.02 30.82 18.23
N ALA A 5 -17.77 31.09 17.85
CA ALA A 5 -17.09 30.40 16.77
C ALA A 5 -16.84 28.95 17.22
N LEU A 6 -17.39 27.99 16.48
CA LEU A 6 -17.02 26.58 16.60
C LEU A 6 -15.78 26.38 15.73
N THR A 7 -14.62 26.33 16.39
CA THR A 7 -13.38 25.82 15.81
C THR A 7 -13.57 24.34 15.46
N PRO A 8 -13.27 23.88 14.23
CA PRO A 8 -13.20 22.46 13.95
C PRO A 8 -12.01 21.84 14.70
N PRO A 9 -12.11 20.57 15.15
CA PRO A 9 -10.98 19.92 15.82
C PRO A 9 -9.85 19.68 14.82
N VAL A 10 -8.68 20.24 15.14
CA VAL A 10 -7.40 19.86 14.57
C VAL A 10 -6.95 18.63 15.35
N GLU A 11 -7.09 17.44 14.77
CA GLU A 11 -6.40 16.24 15.25
C GLU A 11 -6.09 15.36 14.04
N GLY A 12 -4.82 15.39 13.63
CA GLY A 12 -4.25 14.35 12.80
C GLY A 12 -4.25 13.06 13.61
N GLU A 13 -5.29 12.25 13.43
CA GLU A 13 -5.31 10.90 13.95
C GLU A 13 -4.21 10.11 13.24
N ASN A 14 -3.15 9.77 14.00
CA ASN A 14 -2.26 8.68 13.62
C ASN A 14 -3.13 7.43 13.45
N GLU A 15 -3.42 7.06 12.21
CA GLU A 15 -4.17 5.84 11.91
C GLU A 15 -3.56 4.65 12.62
N ASP A 16 -4.37 4.04 13.48
CA ASP A 16 -3.99 2.87 14.23
C ASP A 16 -3.78 1.67 13.28
N LEU A 17 -2.52 1.36 13.01
CA LEU A 17 -2.10 0.12 12.35
C LEU A 17 -2.34 -1.11 13.24
N SER A 18 -3.00 -0.99 14.39
CA SER A 18 -3.36 -2.13 15.22
C SER A 18 -4.19 -3.15 14.45
N VAL A 19 -3.94 -4.40 14.81
CA VAL A 19 -4.72 -5.55 14.38
C VAL A 19 -6.17 -5.30 14.83
N PRO A 20 -7.18 -5.39 13.94
CA PRO A 20 -8.57 -5.36 14.37
C PRO A 20 -8.76 -6.41 15.47
N ARG A 21 -9.25 -5.98 16.64
CA ARG A 21 -9.75 -6.94 17.63
C ARG A 21 -10.99 -7.59 17.03
N THR A 22 -10.84 -8.73 16.38
CA THR A 22 -11.98 -9.60 16.04
C THR A 22 -12.75 -9.86 17.32
N SER A 23 -13.99 -9.40 17.39
CA SER A 23 -14.93 -9.58 18.51
C SER A 23 -15.42 -11.02 18.67
N TYR A 24 -14.62 -12.01 18.28
CA TYR A 24 -14.95 -13.41 18.47
C TYR A 24 -14.69 -13.82 19.92
N GLN A 25 -15.76 -13.86 20.71
CA GLN A 25 -15.78 -14.77 21.87
C GLN A 25 -15.70 -16.20 21.32
N PRO A 26 -14.70 -17.01 21.72
CA PRO A 26 -14.61 -18.39 21.25
C PRO A 26 -15.76 -19.18 21.87
N THR A 27 -16.79 -19.51 21.07
CA THR A 27 -17.58 -20.71 21.36
C THR A 27 -16.63 -21.89 21.23
N GLN A 28 -16.32 -22.51 22.37
CA GLN A 28 -15.54 -23.73 22.44
C GLN A 28 -16.29 -24.82 21.66
N THR A 29 -15.87 -25.09 20.44
CA THR A 29 -16.03 -26.41 19.83
C THR A 29 -15.06 -26.56 18.67
N GLU A 30 -14.28 -27.64 18.79
CA GLU A 30 -13.49 -28.31 17.77
C GLU A 30 -12.16 -27.67 17.36
N ALA A 31 -11.15 -28.53 17.32
CA ALA A 31 -9.75 -28.22 17.08
C ALA A 31 -9.56 -27.57 15.70
N ALA A 32 -9.62 -26.24 15.63
CA ALA A 32 -9.18 -25.50 14.47
C ALA A 32 -7.67 -25.75 14.30
N SER A 33 -7.31 -26.53 13.29
CA SER A 33 -5.97 -26.58 12.72
C SER A 33 -5.47 -25.13 12.61
N LYS A 34 -4.44 -24.77 13.40
CA LYS A 34 -3.94 -23.39 13.45
C LYS A 34 -3.26 -23.07 12.13
N LYS A 35 -4.02 -22.60 11.14
CA LYS A 35 -3.48 -22.04 9.90
C LYS A 35 -2.82 -20.70 10.24
N ARG A 36 -1.60 -20.50 9.74
CA ARG A 36 -0.86 -19.23 9.89
C ARG A 36 -1.65 -18.09 9.27
N LYS A 37 -1.64 -16.93 9.92
CA LYS A 37 -2.23 -15.70 9.37
C LYS A 37 -1.39 -15.21 8.18
N VAL A 38 -2.04 -14.97 7.04
CA VAL A 38 -1.44 -14.29 5.88
C VAL A 38 -2.03 -12.89 5.82
N ILE A 39 -1.22 -11.90 5.48
CA ILE A 39 -1.65 -10.52 5.19
C ILE A 39 -1.06 -10.08 3.86
N CYS A 40 -1.85 -9.34 3.09
CA CYS A 40 -1.43 -8.74 1.83
C CYS A 40 -1.33 -7.22 1.97
N PHE A 41 -0.20 -6.68 1.53
CA PHE A 41 -0.01 -5.28 1.21
C PHE A 41 0.13 -5.16 -0.30
N SER A 42 -0.66 -4.29 -0.91
CA SER A 42 -0.62 -4.05 -2.35
C SER A 42 -0.39 -2.59 -2.63
N ASP A 43 0.48 -2.28 -3.60
CA ASP A 43 0.42 -0.97 -4.24
C ASP A 43 -0.92 -0.77 -4.96
N PHE A 44 -1.20 0.47 -5.34
CA PHE A 44 -2.45 0.88 -5.96
C PHE A 44 -2.27 1.17 -7.44
N ASP A 45 -1.62 2.29 -7.74
CA ASP A 45 -1.30 2.77 -9.08
C ASP A 45 -0.25 1.85 -9.72
N GLY A 46 -0.47 1.42 -10.96
CA GLY A 46 0.36 0.42 -11.64
C GLY A 46 0.15 -1.04 -11.19
N THR A 47 -0.57 -1.27 -10.09
CA THR A 47 -0.78 -2.59 -9.48
C THR A 47 -2.23 -3.05 -9.49
N ILE A 48 -3.11 -2.42 -8.68
CA ILE A 48 -4.57 -2.68 -8.68
C ILE A 48 -5.22 -2.01 -9.89
N PHE A 49 -4.79 -0.79 -10.19
CA PHE A 49 -5.17 -0.05 -11.37
C PHE A 49 -3.96 0.10 -12.29
N MET A 50 -4.17 0.01 -13.60
CA MET A 50 -3.05 0.05 -14.55
C MET A 50 -2.47 1.45 -14.74
N GLN A 51 -3.29 2.48 -14.52
CA GLN A 51 -2.90 3.88 -14.62
C GLN A 51 -2.61 4.46 -13.24
N ASP A 52 -1.91 5.58 -13.23
CA ASP A 52 -1.61 6.36 -12.03
C ASP A 52 -2.67 7.45 -11.83
N THR A 53 -3.35 7.39 -10.68
CA THR A 53 -4.41 8.31 -10.28
C THR A 53 -3.93 9.76 -10.18
N GLY A 54 -2.74 9.99 -9.64
CA GLY A 54 -2.11 11.31 -9.59
C GLY A 54 -1.82 11.85 -10.98
N HIS A 55 -1.20 11.04 -11.84
CA HIS A 55 -0.90 11.43 -13.22
C HIS A 55 -2.16 11.80 -14.01
N ILE A 56 -3.26 11.04 -13.85
CA ILE A 56 -4.54 11.36 -14.50
C ILE A 56 -5.03 12.74 -14.07
N LEU A 57 -4.98 13.06 -12.78
CA LEU A 57 -5.39 14.35 -12.24
C LEU A 57 -4.47 15.47 -12.72
N PHE A 58 -3.15 15.31 -12.60
CA PHE A 58 -2.19 16.34 -13.00
C PHE A 58 -2.30 16.66 -14.50
N ASP A 59 -2.47 15.63 -15.33
CA ASP A 59 -2.57 15.78 -16.78
C ASP A 59 -3.85 16.50 -17.20
N SER A 60 -4.95 16.33 -16.46
CA SER A 60 -6.27 16.82 -16.84
C SER A 60 -6.66 18.14 -16.15
N HIS A 61 -6.21 18.34 -14.90
CA HIS A 61 -6.65 19.42 -14.02
C HIS A 61 -5.53 20.16 -13.30
N GLY A 62 -4.27 19.75 -13.50
CA GLY A 62 -3.11 20.33 -12.83
C GLY A 62 -2.10 20.91 -13.81
N CYS A 63 -0.82 20.63 -13.55
CA CYS A 63 0.30 21.13 -14.34
C CYS A 63 0.35 20.65 -15.80
N GLY A 64 -0.44 19.63 -16.16
CA GLY A 64 -0.45 19.05 -17.50
C GLY A 64 0.71 18.07 -17.75
N SER A 65 0.57 17.25 -18.78
CA SER A 65 1.50 16.13 -19.05
C SER A 65 2.93 16.55 -19.40
N GLU A 66 3.11 17.69 -20.07
CA GLU A 66 4.44 18.21 -20.40
C GLU A 66 5.21 18.62 -19.15
N GLN A 67 4.58 19.39 -18.26
CA GLN A 67 5.21 19.80 -17.00
C GLN A 67 5.40 18.61 -16.06
N ARG A 68 4.42 17.70 -15.97
CA ARG A 68 4.56 16.47 -15.20
C ARG A 68 5.76 15.65 -15.66
N ALA A 69 5.97 15.49 -16.96
CA ALA A 69 7.11 14.73 -17.48
C ALA A 69 8.47 15.34 -17.09
N ILE A 70 8.57 16.68 -17.05
CA ILE A 70 9.77 17.39 -16.56
C ILE A 70 9.98 17.10 -15.08
N LEU A 71 8.92 17.23 -14.28
CA LEU A 71 8.94 16.99 -12.84
C LEU A 71 9.29 15.51 -12.50
N ASP A 72 8.74 14.55 -13.24
CA ASP A 72 9.08 13.12 -13.11
C ASP A 72 10.58 12.87 -13.37
N GLU A 73 11.16 13.58 -14.34
CA GLU A 73 12.60 13.47 -14.63
C GLU A 73 13.46 14.07 -13.51
N GLN A 74 12.99 15.12 -12.84
CA GLN A 74 13.67 15.68 -11.65
C GLN A 74 13.72 14.66 -10.50
N ILE A 75 12.66 13.88 -10.30
CA ILE A 75 12.66 12.77 -9.33
C ILE A 75 13.65 11.69 -9.77
N LYS A 76 13.59 11.26 -11.05
CA LYS A 76 14.44 10.17 -11.58
C LYS A 76 15.94 10.51 -11.54
N SER A 77 16.29 11.75 -11.85
CA SER A 77 17.67 12.24 -11.82
C SER A 77 18.17 12.52 -10.40
N GLY A 78 17.28 12.59 -9.41
CA GLY A 78 17.59 12.97 -8.04
C GLY A 78 17.85 14.47 -7.86
N GLU A 79 17.42 15.31 -8.81
CA GLU A 79 17.50 16.77 -8.71
C GLU A 79 16.63 17.29 -7.55
N ARG A 80 15.44 16.71 -7.38
CA ARG A 80 14.50 17.03 -6.30
C ARG A 80 13.95 15.76 -5.68
N SER A 81 13.52 15.87 -4.42
CA SER A 81 12.90 14.74 -3.74
C SER A 81 11.51 14.43 -4.30
N PHE A 82 11.06 13.18 -4.11
CA PHE A 82 9.70 12.78 -4.47
C PHE A 82 8.66 13.66 -3.78
N ARG A 83 8.87 13.95 -2.48
CA ARG A 83 8.00 14.82 -1.70
C ARG A 83 7.90 16.22 -2.30
N ASP A 84 9.03 16.88 -2.57
CA ASP A 84 9.04 18.27 -3.08
C ASP A 84 8.34 18.38 -4.44
N VAL A 85 8.55 17.40 -5.32
CA VAL A 85 7.91 17.37 -6.62
C VAL A 85 6.43 17.06 -6.50
N SER A 86 6.06 16.12 -5.63
CA SER A 86 4.66 15.77 -5.40
C SER A 86 3.88 16.92 -4.77
N GLU A 87 4.47 17.69 -3.85
CA GLU A 87 3.85 18.91 -3.32
C GLU A 87 3.50 19.89 -4.44
N GLU A 88 4.41 20.10 -5.41
CA GLU A 88 4.16 20.96 -6.56
C GLU A 88 3.08 20.40 -7.48
N MET A 89 3.11 19.10 -7.78
CA MET A 89 2.11 18.46 -8.64
C MET A 89 0.71 18.52 -8.02
N TRP A 90 0.57 18.15 -6.74
CA TRP A 90 -0.73 18.22 -6.04
C TRP A 90 -1.22 19.67 -5.91
N SER A 91 -0.34 20.62 -5.59
CA SER A 91 -0.70 22.04 -5.49
C SER A 91 -1.07 22.68 -6.84
N SER A 92 -0.74 22.03 -7.96
CA SER A 92 -1.12 22.51 -9.29
C SER A 92 -2.59 22.27 -9.63
N LEU A 93 -3.28 21.40 -8.89
CA LEU A 93 -4.68 21.08 -9.13
C LEU A 93 -5.58 22.27 -8.81
N ASN A 94 -6.53 22.52 -9.71
CA ASN A 94 -7.59 23.50 -9.55
C ASN A 94 -8.93 22.90 -9.99
N VAL A 95 -9.39 21.91 -9.24
CA VAL A 95 -10.61 21.16 -9.51
C VAL A 95 -11.25 20.72 -8.19
N PRO A 96 -12.57 20.89 -8.00
CA PRO A 96 -13.26 20.34 -6.84
C PRO A 96 -13.03 18.83 -6.75
N PHE A 97 -12.97 18.31 -5.52
CA PHE A 97 -12.63 16.91 -5.29
C PHE A 97 -13.49 15.94 -6.10
N GLU A 98 -14.82 16.10 -6.03
CA GLU A 98 -15.79 15.25 -6.74
C GLU A 98 -15.62 15.31 -8.27
N ASP A 99 -15.41 16.49 -8.81
CA ASP A 99 -15.28 16.71 -10.27
C ASP A 99 -14.00 16.04 -10.82
N GLY A 100 -12.95 15.96 -10.00
CA GLY A 100 -11.71 15.27 -10.37
C GLY A 100 -11.88 13.76 -10.58
N PHE A 101 -12.93 13.14 -10.05
CA PHE A 101 -13.20 11.71 -10.23
C PHE A 101 -13.85 11.39 -11.57
N GLU A 102 -14.53 12.34 -12.21
CA GLU A 102 -15.20 12.07 -13.49
C GLU A 102 -14.21 11.55 -14.54
N ILE A 103 -13.01 12.16 -14.61
CA ILE A 103 -11.95 11.74 -15.54
C ILE A 103 -11.26 10.44 -15.11
N MET A 104 -11.23 10.14 -13.80
CA MET A 104 -10.68 8.89 -13.29
C MET A 104 -11.55 7.72 -13.71
N GLU A 105 -12.87 7.85 -13.68
CA GLU A 105 -13.80 6.79 -14.09
C GLU A 105 -13.62 6.39 -15.55
N GLU A 106 -13.30 7.35 -16.41
CA GLU A 106 -13.07 7.10 -17.84
C GLU A 106 -11.71 6.42 -18.09
N LYS A 107 -10.67 6.81 -17.33
CA LYS A 107 -9.27 6.44 -17.63
C LYS A 107 -8.73 5.29 -16.80
N LEU A 108 -9.29 5.03 -15.61
CA LEU A 108 -8.80 3.98 -14.72
C LEU A 108 -9.32 2.62 -15.13
N GLU A 109 -8.40 1.70 -15.34
CA GLU A 109 -8.66 0.28 -15.58
C GLU A 109 -8.19 -0.52 -14.38
N MET A 110 -9.16 -1.06 -13.64
CA MET A 110 -8.88 -2.01 -12.57
C MET A 110 -8.47 -3.35 -13.16
N ASP A 111 -7.50 -4.01 -12.53
CA ASP A 111 -7.10 -5.37 -12.88
C ASP A 111 -8.33 -6.29 -12.92
N PRO A 112 -8.50 -7.08 -14.00
CA PRO A 112 -9.73 -7.81 -14.26
C PRO A 112 -10.06 -8.85 -13.18
N ASP A 113 -9.07 -9.35 -12.46
CA ASP A 113 -9.21 -10.40 -11.45
C ASP A 113 -9.19 -9.86 -10.02
N PHE A 114 -8.98 -8.55 -9.82
CA PHE A 114 -8.86 -7.97 -8.48
C PHE A 114 -10.12 -8.15 -7.64
N ARG A 115 -11.31 -8.01 -8.23
CA ARG A 115 -12.59 -8.21 -7.51
C ARG A 115 -12.71 -9.62 -6.94
N GLU A 116 -12.35 -10.62 -7.74
CA GLU A 116 -12.44 -12.02 -7.33
C GLU A 116 -11.38 -12.34 -6.27
N PHE A 117 -10.17 -11.82 -6.45
CA PHE A 117 -9.12 -11.93 -5.45
C PHE A 117 -9.49 -11.27 -4.13
N HIS A 118 -10.10 -10.09 -4.15
CA HIS A 118 -10.57 -9.40 -2.94
C HIS A 118 -11.61 -10.24 -2.18
N LYS A 119 -12.59 -10.82 -2.90
CA LYS A 119 -13.56 -11.76 -2.32
C LYS A 119 -12.90 -13.00 -1.74
N TYR A 120 -11.89 -13.55 -2.42
CA TYR A 120 -11.08 -14.64 -1.90
C TYR A 120 -10.38 -14.26 -0.59
N CYS A 121 -9.80 -13.06 -0.51
CA CYS A 121 -9.19 -12.54 0.73
C CYS A 121 -10.21 -12.48 1.88
N LEU A 122 -11.41 -11.94 1.63
CA LEU A 122 -12.48 -11.88 2.62
C LEU A 122 -12.92 -13.27 3.08
N ALA A 123 -13.17 -14.19 2.16
CA ALA A 123 -13.62 -15.55 2.46
C ALA A 123 -12.59 -16.36 3.27
N ASN A 124 -11.30 -16.02 3.16
CA ASN A 124 -10.21 -16.68 3.86
C ASN A 124 -9.67 -15.87 5.05
N SER A 125 -10.34 -14.77 5.41
CA SER A 125 -9.91 -13.87 6.49
C SER A 125 -8.47 -13.39 6.32
N ILE A 126 -8.06 -13.11 5.08
CA ILE A 126 -6.76 -12.52 4.73
C ILE A 126 -6.94 -11.00 4.73
N PRO A 127 -6.36 -10.26 5.69
CA PRO A 127 -6.42 -8.80 5.66
C PRO A 127 -5.72 -8.29 4.40
N PHE A 128 -6.37 -7.34 3.72
CA PHE A 128 -5.85 -6.70 2.52
C PHE A 128 -5.68 -5.19 2.77
N TYR A 129 -4.45 -4.71 2.57
CA TYR A 129 -4.07 -3.33 2.77
C TYR A 129 -3.58 -2.76 1.45
N VAL A 130 -4.12 -1.60 1.07
CA VAL A 130 -3.50 -0.75 0.06
C VAL A 130 -2.38 0.04 0.73
N ILE A 131 -1.20 0.07 0.13
CA ILE A 131 -0.04 0.84 0.58
C ILE A 131 0.52 1.67 -0.57
N SER A 132 0.21 2.97 -0.60
CA SER A 132 0.47 3.83 -1.76
C SER A 132 1.09 5.17 -1.37
N ALA A 133 1.89 5.75 -2.26
CA ALA A 133 2.43 7.11 -2.10
C ALA A 133 1.42 8.21 -2.50
N GLY A 134 0.27 7.85 -3.05
CA GLY A 134 -0.82 8.76 -3.38
C GLY A 134 -1.57 9.29 -2.15
N LEU A 135 -2.70 9.95 -2.40
CA LEU A 135 -3.55 10.56 -1.37
C LEU A 135 -4.72 9.65 -0.99
N LYS A 136 -4.81 9.26 0.28
CA LYS A 136 -5.87 8.41 0.82
C LYS A 136 -7.29 8.80 0.41
N PRO A 137 -7.73 10.08 0.46
CA PRO A 137 -9.08 10.43 0.03
C PRO A 137 -9.33 10.05 -1.44
N VAL A 138 -8.34 10.26 -2.33
CA VAL A 138 -8.43 9.84 -3.74
C VAL A 138 -8.56 8.33 -3.86
N LEU A 139 -7.67 7.59 -3.21
CA LEU A 139 -7.67 6.12 -3.26
C LEU A 139 -8.98 5.53 -2.71
N ARG A 140 -9.52 6.13 -1.65
CA ARG A 140 -10.80 5.75 -1.05
C ARG A 140 -11.95 5.93 -2.04
N ALA A 141 -12.09 7.12 -2.61
CA ALA A 141 -13.15 7.41 -3.58
C ALA A 141 -13.07 6.51 -4.83
N VAL A 142 -11.86 6.25 -5.36
CA VAL A 142 -11.67 5.30 -6.46
C VAL A 142 -12.10 3.89 -6.04
N LEU A 143 -11.67 3.38 -4.88
CA LEU A 143 -12.08 2.05 -4.41
C LEU A 143 -13.59 1.95 -4.21
N ASP A 144 -14.21 2.96 -3.59
CA ASP A 144 -15.65 2.99 -3.33
C ASP A 144 -16.43 3.01 -4.64
N LYS A 145 -15.97 3.77 -5.64
CA LYS A 145 -16.61 3.82 -6.95
C LYS A 145 -16.50 2.50 -7.70
N PHE A 146 -15.31 1.90 -7.74
CA PHE A 146 -15.07 0.70 -8.53
C PHE A 146 -15.59 -0.55 -7.82
N LEU A 147 -15.40 -0.72 -6.52
CA LEU A 147 -15.84 -1.92 -5.78
C LEU A 147 -17.24 -1.79 -5.18
N GLY A 148 -17.71 -0.58 -4.90
CA GLY A 148 -18.82 -0.30 -4.01
C GLY A 148 -18.35 -0.14 -2.56
N GLU A 149 -18.96 0.80 -1.83
CA GLU A 149 -18.59 1.17 -0.45
C GLU A 149 -18.55 -0.03 0.52
N GLU A 150 -19.44 -1.00 0.35
CA GLU A 150 -19.48 -2.19 1.20
C GLU A 150 -18.19 -3.02 1.06
N GLU A 151 -17.84 -3.39 -0.17
CA GLU A 151 -16.64 -4.19 -0.45
C GLU A 151 -15.36 -3.39 -0.14
N SER A 152 -15.28 -2.14 -0.57
CA SER A 152 -14.09 -1.30 -0.34
C SER A 152 -13.84 -1.00 1.14
N SER A 153 -14.88 -0.98 2.00
CA SER A 153 -14.73 -0.73 3.45
C SER A 153 -13.85 -1.77 4.15
N HIS A 154 -13.70 -2.96 3.55
CA HIS A 154 -12.84 -4.02 4.05
C HIS A 154 -11.36 -3.85 3.68
N ILE A 155 -11.05 -2.90 2.77
CA ILE A 155 -9.69 -2.54 2.38
C ILE A 155 -9.20 -1.40 3.26
N LYS A 156 -8.13 -1.64 4.02
CA LYS A 156 -7.44 -0.57 4.76
C LYS A 156 -6.46 0.14 3.83
N ILE A 157 -6.37 1.47 3.92
CA ILE A 157 -5.47 2.28 3.10
C ILE A 157 -4.39 2.88 3.99
N VAL A 158 -3.13 2.61 3.65
CA VAL A 158 -1.94 3.18 4.28
C VAL A 158 -1.29 4.08 3.23
N ALA A 159 -1.55 5.38 3.32
CA ALA A 159 -1.08 6.36 2.34
C ALA A 159 -0.86 7.73 2.99
N ASN A 160 -0.46 8.71 2.19
CA ASN A 160 -0.51 10.11 2.60
C ASN A 160 -1.96 10.57 2.71
N ASP A 161 -2.23 11.58 3.53
CA ASP A 161 -3.56 12.21 3.61
C ASP A 161 -3.59 13.52 2.82
N ALA A 162 -4.73 14.22 2.79
CA ALA A 162 -4.82 15.51 2.13
C ALA A 162 -5.84 16.47 2.76
N GLU A 163 -5.52 17.76 2.75
CA GLU A 163 -6.46 18.86 2.94
C GLU A 163 -6.86 19.39 1.56
N ILE A 164 -8.15 19.33 1.23
CA ILE A 164 -8.66 19.76 -0.09
C ILE A 164 -9.69 20.86 0.12
N ALA A 165 -9.46 22.02 -0.50
CA ALA A 165 -10.42 23.12 -0.47
C ALA A 165 -11.73 22.69 -1.16
N PRO A 166 -12.92 23.02 -0.62
CA PRO A 166 -14.19 22.60 -1.22
C PRO A 166 -14.42 23.08 -2.66
N ASP A 167 -13.83 24.23 -3.02
CA ASP A 167 -13.88 24.77 -4.38
C ASP A 167 -12.76 24.23 -5.28
N GLY A 168 -11.91 23.34 -4.77
CA GLY A 168 -10.81 22.74 -5.50
C GLY A 168 -9.58 23.61 -5.69
N SER A 169 -9.58 24.83 -5.14
CA SER A 169 -8.50 25.81 -5.35
C SER A 169 -7.17 25.43 -4.71
N GLU A 170 -7.18 24.47 -3.77
CA GLU A 170 -5.99 23.98 -3.09
C GLU A 170 -6.13 22.49 -2.76
N TRP A 171 -5.15 21.70 -3.19
CA TRP A 171 -4.96 20.30 -2.79
C TRP A 171 -3.61 20.19 -2.08
N LYS A 172 -3.64 20.00 -0.77
CA LYS A 172 -2.44 20.01 0.06
C LYS A 172 -2.21 18.64 0.70
N PRO A 173 -1.13 17.94 0.31
CA PRO A 173 -0.77 16.67 0.93
C PRO A 173 -0.43 16.81 2.42
N ILE A 174 -0.90 15.86 3.22
CA ILE A 174 -0.44 15.61 4.58
C ILE A 174 0.43 14.35 4.54
N TRP A 175 1.73 14.55 4.63
CA TRP A 175 2.70 13.46 4.50
C TRP A 175 2.68 12.53 5.71
N ARG A 176 2.61 11.21 5.45
CA ARG A 176 2.60 10.19 6.50
C ARG A 176 3.93 10.14 7.25
N HIS A 177 5.03 10.32 6.54
CA HIS A 177 6.38 10.28 7.08
C HIS A 177 7.13 11.56 6.71
N ASP A 178 7.76 12.17 7.71
CA ASP A 178 8.61 13.35 7.51
C ASP A 178 9.97 12.95 6.90
N THR A 179 9.94 12.61 5.62
CA THR A 179 11.07 12.14 4.81
C THR A 179 10.93 12.63 3.37
N GLU A 180 12.01 12.54 2.58
CA GLU A 180 12.02 12.87 1.14
C GLU A 180 11.06 12.03 0.29
N LEU A 181 10.59 10.89 0.81
CA LEU A 181 9.63 10.01 0.14
C LEU A 181 8.18 10.40 0.41
N GLY A 182 7.90 11.21 1.45
CA GLY A 182 6.55 11.48 1.96
C GLY A 182 5.88 10.26 2.63
N HIS A 183 5.92 9.09 1.98
CA HIS A 183 5.51 7.80 2.53
C HIS A 183 6.56 6.72 2.26
N ASP A 184 7.40 6.45 3.26
CA ASP A 184 8.22 5.22 3.32
C ASP A 184 7.35 3.97 3.55
N LYS A 185 7.02 3.25 2.47
CA LYS A 185 6.24 2.01 2.52
C LYS A 185 6.89 0.91 3.37
N ALA A 186 8.23 0.82 3.37
CA ALA A 186 8.96 -0.20 4.15
C ALA A 186 8.82 0.04 5.65
N ARG A 187 8.85 1.31 6.07
CA ARG A 187 8.60 1.70 7.45
C ARG A 187 7.20 1.28 7.90
N SER A 188 6.16 1.51 7.11
CA SER A 188 4.79 1.10 7.48
C SER A 188 4.62 -0.42 7.55
N ILE A 189 5.29 -1.19 6.68
CA ILE A 189 5.31 -2.67 6.80
C ILE A 189 6.03 -3.11 8.09
N THR A 190 7.13 -2.45 8.45
CA THR A 190 7.85 -2.70 9.70
C THR A 190 6.97 -2.42 10.91
N GLU A 191 6.31 -1.26 10.95
CA GLU A 191 5.39 -0.86 12.02
C GLU A 191 4.26 -1.89 12.18
N TYR A 192 3.69 -2.37 11.07
CA TYR A 192 2.72 -3.46 11.12
C TYR A 192 3.32 -4.74 11.71
N ARG A 193 4.51 -5.16 11.28
CA ARG A 193 5.16 -6.38 11.76
C ARG A 193 5.46 -6.29 13.27
N GLU A 194 5.82 -5.12 13.78
CA GLU A 194 6.06 -4.86 15.21
C GLU A 194 4.76 -4.86 16.02
N SER A 195 3.72 -4.20 15.52
CA SER A 195 2.37 -4.23 16.10
C SER A 195 1.81 -5.66 16.17
N ALA A 196 1.93 -6.43 15.08
CA ALA A 196 1.51 -7.82 15.02
C ALA A 196 2.26 -8.70 16.02
N LYS A 197 3.56 -8.47 16.24
CA LYS A 197 4.35 -9.16 17.27
C LYS A 197 3.88 -8.81 18.69
N ALA A 198 3.59 -7.55 18.95
CA ALA A 198 3.15 -7.10 20.27
C ALA A 198 1.72 -7.59 20.60
N ALA A 199 0.85 -7.67 19.59
CA ALA A 199 -0.53 -8.14 19.73
C ALA A 199 -0.65 -9.67 19.76
N ALA A 200 0.35 -10.41 19.27
CA ALA A 200 0.31 -11.86 19.25
C ALA A 200 0.50 -12.43 20.67
N SER A 201 -0.55 -13.07 21.20
CA SER A 201 -0.46 -13.93 22.39
C SER A 201 0.16 -15.31 22.10
N THR A 202 0.53 -15.56 20.83
CA THR A 202 1.00 -16.85 20.30
C THR A 202 2.31 -16.69 19.54
N ASP A 203 3.16 -17.71 19.55
CA ASP A 203 4.43 -17.83 18.80
C ASP A 203 4.31 -17.81 17.25
N GLU A 204 3.23 -17.27 16.69
CA GLU A 204 2.89 -17.33 15.26
C GLU A 204 2.96 -15.94 14.64
N LEU A 205 4.03 -15.68 13.89
CA LEU A 205 4.18 -14.46 13.08
C LEU A 205 3.35 -14.58 11.79
N PRO A 206 2.63 -13.53 11.38
CA PRO A 206 1.94 -13.53 10.10
C PRO A 206 2.96 -13.61 8.95
N LEU A 207 2.56 -14.24 7.85
CA LEU A 207 3.27 -14.17 6.58
C LEU A 207 2.87 -12.86 5.88
N ILE A 208 3.85 -11.99 5.62
CA ILE A 208 3.62 -10.72 4.94
C ILE A 208 3.86 -10.89 3.43
N VAL A 209 2.80 -10.68 2.65
CA VAL A 209 2.84 -10.63 1.19
C VAL A 209 2.85 -9.17 0.76
N PHE A 210 3.74 -8.82 -0.16
CA PHE A 210 3.74 -7.53 -0.84
C PHE A 210 3.49 -7.72 -2.34
N ILE A 211 2.65 -6.89 -2.93
CA ILE A 211 2.26 -6.91 -4.34
C ILE A 211 2.50 -5.52 -4.90
N GLY A 212 3.32 -5.38 -5.93
CA GLY A 212 3.66 -4.07 -6.50
C GLY A 212 4.18 -4.14 -7.92
N ASP A 213 4.57 -2.99 -8.46
CA ASP A 213 5.06 -2.83 -9.83
C ASP A 213 6.22 -1.83 -9.96
N GLY A 214 6.36 -0.90 -9.01
CA GLY A 214 7.15 0.31 -9.19
C GLY A 214 8.49 0.36 -8.45
N VAL A 215 9.27 1.43 -8.72
CA VAL A 215 10.54 1.72 -8.02
C VAL A 215 10.30 2.11 -6.56
N SER A 216 9.18 2.77 -6.27
CA SER A 216 8.77 3.16 -4.92
C SER A 216 8.58 1.95 -3.99
N ASP A 217 8.32 0.78 -4.56
CA ASP A 217 8.12 -0.48 -3.83
C ASP A 217 9.40 -1.20 -3.44
N LEU A 218 10.55 -0.81 -4.00
CA LEU A 218 11.82 -1.51 -3.77
C LEU A 218 12.21 -1.62 -2.29
N PRO A 219 11.99 -0.59 -1.44
CA PRO A 219 12.21 -0.73 -0.01
C PRO A 219 11.22 -1.72 0.63
N ALA A 220 9.94 -1.63 0.27
CA ALA A 220 8.88 -2.48 0.82
C ALA A 220 9.06 -3.96 0.46
N ALA A 221 9.52 -4.22 -0.77
CA ALA A 221 9.90 -5.53 -1.28
C ALA A 221 10.93 -6.25 -0.40
N ARG A 222 11.81 -5.51 0.29
CA ARG A 222 12.83 -6.07 1.18
C ARG A 222 12.28 -6.52 2.54
N GLU A 223 11.16 -5.93 2.97
CA GLU A 223 10.51 -6.20 4.26
C GLU A 223 9.44 -7.30 4.19
N ALA A 224 9.01 -7.67 2.98
CA ALA A 224 8.04 -8.73 2.74
C ALA A 224 8.65 -10.13 2.87
N ASP A 225 7.83 -11.12 3.25
CA ASP A 225 8.20 -12.54 3.21
C ASP A 225 7.98 -13.13 1.81
N VAL A 226 6.97 -12.64 1.09
CA VAL A 226 6.68 -12.99 -0.29
C VAL A 226 6.48 -11.70 -1.08
N LEU A 227 7.20 -11.56 -2.19
CA LEU A 227 7.10 -10.43 -3.10
C LEU A 227 6.46 -10.88 -4.41
N PHE A 228 5.37 -10.24 -4.79
CA PHE A 228 4.80 -10.28 -6.12
C PHE A 228 5.20 -9.01 -6.88
N ALA A 229 5.76 -9.19 -8.07
CA ALA A 229 6.10 -8.09 -8.96
C ALA A 229 5.32 -8.23 -10.27
N ARG A 230 4.66 -7.17 -10.72
CA ARG A 230 3.93 -7.20 -11.99
C ARG A 230 4.93 -7.36 -13.14
N LYS A 231 4.65 -8.29 -14.07
CA LYS A 231 5.57 -8.63 -15.16
C LYS A 231 5.76 -7.47 -16.13
N GLY A 232 6.98 -7.32 -16.64
CA GLY A 232 7.36 -6.31 -17.62
C GLY A 232 7.48 -4.89 -17.06
N LEU A 233 7.38 -4.73 -15.73
CA LEU A 233 7.49 -3.43 -15.05
C LEU A 233 8.74 -3.34 -14.19
N ARG A 234 9.00 -2.14 -13.68
CA ARG A 234 10.30 -1.74 -13.15
C ARG A 234 10.72 -2.52 -11.89
N LEU A 235 9.76 -2.92 -11.05
CA LEU A 235 10.03 -3.76 -9.88
C LEU A 235 10.57 -5.14 -10.28
N GLU A 236 10.02 -5.76 -11.34
CA GLU A 236 10.50 -7.04 -11.86
C GLU A 236 11.95 -6.92 -12.36
N GLU A 237 12.22 -5.90 -13.19
CA GLU A 237 13.56 -5.64 -13.72
C GLU A 237 14.60 -5.52 -12.60
N TYR A 238 14.28 -4.73 -11.58
CA TYR A 238 15.14 -4.55 -10.41
C TYR A 238 15.33 -5.85 -9.63
N CYS A 239 14.28 -6.66 -9.47
CA CYS A 239 14.39 -7.95 -8.80
C CYS A 239 15.31 -8.91 -9.56
N VAL A 240 15.26 -8.91 -10.90
CA VAL A 240 16.16 -9.67 -11.76
C VAL A 240 17.61 -9.18 -11.62
N GLU A 241 17.83 -7.87 -11.75
CA GLU A 241 19.16 -7.25 -11.67
C GLU A 241 19.86 -7.55 -10.34
N HIS A 242 19.12 -7.42 -9.24
CA HIS A 242 19.64 -7.56 -7.88
C HIS A 242 19.44 -8.95 -7.26
N LYS A 243 18.93 -9.92 -8.04
CA LYS A 243 18.67 -11.30 -7.60
C LYS A 243 17.80 -11.37 -6.34
N ILE A 244 16.77 -10.52 -6.29
CA ILE A 244 15.76 -10.52 -5.23
C ILE A 244 14.73 -11.59 -5.58
N PRO A 245 14.42 -12.54 -4.67
CA PRO A 245 13.35 -13.50 -4.92
C PRO A 245 12.00 -12.80 -5.05
N TYR A 246 11.28 -13.07 -6.13
CA TYR A 246 9.94 -12.55 -6.40
C TYR A 246 9.11 -13.59 -7.14
N ILE A 247 7.81 -13.34 -7.24
CA ILE A 247 6.86 -14.08 -8.06
C ILE A 247 6.27 -13.09 -9.08
N GLY A 248 6.53 -13.32 -10.36
CA GLY A 248 5.95 -12.50 -11.43
C GLY A 248 4.45 -12.78 -11.60
N PHE A 249 3.63 -11.75 -11.75
CA PHE A 249 2.19 -11.89 -12.03
C PHE A 249 1.72 -11.02 -13.20
N ASP A 250 0.73 -11.49 -13.95
CA ASP A 250 0.05 -10.70 -14.99
C ASP A 250 -1.27 -10.10 -14.46
N THR A 251 -2.03 -10.86 -13.67
CA THR A 251 -3.26 -10.41 -13.02
C THR A 251 -3.37 -10.92 -11.59
N PHE A 252 -4.36 -10.42 -10.84
CA PHE A 252 -4.59 -10.90 -9.46
C PHE A 252 -5.03 -12.39 -9.38
N ALA A 253 -5.44 -13.02 -10.48
CA ALA A 253 -5.68 -14.47 -10.51
C ALA A 253 -4.40 -15.27 -10.28
N ASP A 254 -3.25 -14.79 -10.80
CA ASP A 254 -1.96 -15.40 -10.54
C ASP A 254 -1.55 -15.25 -9.07
N VAL A 255 -1.75 -14.05 -8.52
CA VAL A 255 -1.48 -13.76 -7.10
C VAL A 255 -2.29 -14.70 -6.20
N GLN A 256 -3.59 -14.86 -6.49
CA GLN A 256 -4.47 -15.77 -5.77
C GLN A 256 -3.94 -17.21 -5.77
N ARG A 257 -3.62 -17.74 -6.96
CA ARG A 257 -3.15 -19.12 -7.13
C ARG A 257 -1.87 -19.38 -6.34
N GLU A 258 -0.94 -18.44 -6.38
CA GLU A 258 0.34 -18.56 -5.69
C GLU A 258 0.18 -18.43 -4.17
N ILE A 259 -0.67 -17.50 -3.69
CA ILE A 259 -0.99 -17.41 -2.25
C ILE A 259 -1.61 -18.71 -1.74
N GLN A 260 -2.55 -19.31 -2.48
CA GLN A 260 -3.14 -20.60 -2.14
C GLN A 260 -2.06 -21.68 -2.01
N SER A 261 -1.18 -21.80 -3.01
CA SER A 261 -0.07 -22.76 -2.98
C SER A 261 0.87 -22.52 -1.79
N ILE A 262 1.19 -21.26 -1.49
CA ILE A 262 2.07 -20.89 -0.38
C ILE A 262 1.44 -21.27 0.96
N MET A 263 0.16 -21.00 1.16
CA MET A 263 -0.57 -21.36 2.37
C MET A 263 -0.60 -22.88 2.58
N GLU A 264 -0.85 -23.65 1.53
CA GLU A 264 -0.83 -25.12 1.62
C GLU A 264 0.56 -25.67 1.96
N ASP A 265 1.59 -25.18 1.28
CA ASP A 265 2.99 -25.58 1.51
C ASP A 265 3.46 -25.27 2.93
N ASP A 266 3.04 -24.12 3.44
CA ASP A 266 3.38 -23.64 4.76
C ASP A 266 2.73 -24.49 5.86
N VAL A 267 1.46 -24.87 5.69
CA VAL A 267 0.79 -25.86 6.55
C VAL A 267 1.50 -27.22 6.49
N LYS A 268 1.86 -27.70 5.30
CA LYS A 268 2.58 -28.98 5.14
C LYS A 268 3.95 -28.98 5.83
N LYS A 269 4.70 -27.87 5.77
CA LYS A 269 6.08 -27.78 6.28
C LYS A 269 6.17 -27.44 7.76
N THR A 270 5.31 -26.55 8.27
CA THR A 270 5.44 -26.03 9.65
C THR A 270 4.25 -26.39 10.54
N GLY A 271 3.21 -27.03 9.98
CA GLY A 271 1.95 -27.24 10.70
C GLY A 271 1.29 -25.93 11.16
N GLY A 272 1.60 -24.81 10.49
CA GLY A 272 1.13 -23.46 10.84
C GLY A 272 1.81 -22.79 12.04
N LYS A 273 2.78 -23.45 12.70
CA LYS A 273 3.45 -22.93 13.91
C LYS A 273 4.82 -22.29 13.61
N GLY A 274 5.24 -21.33 14.43
CA GLY A 274 6.55 -20.69 14.35
C GLY A 274 6.70 -19.73 13.17
N LYS A 275 7.89 -19.66 12.57
CA LYS A 275 8.16 -18.81 11.40
C LYS A 275 7.57 -19.44 10.12
N PRO A 276 7.00 -18.64 9.20
CA PRO A 276 6.55 -19.12 7.91
C PRO A 276 7.64 -19.90 7.14
N ALA A 277 7.24 -20.86 6.31
CA ALA A 277 8.19 -21.63 5.49
C ALA A 277 8.98 -20.74 4.52
N ARG A 278 8.37 -19.64 4.05
CA ARG A 278 8.99 -18.61 3.22
C ARG A 278 9.42 -17.37 4.01
N PHE A 279 9.56 -17.49 5.34
CA PHE A 279 9.97 -16.36 6.18
C PHE A 279 11.26 -15.75 5.65
N ASN A 280 11.25 -14.43 5.46
CA ASN A 280 12.41 -13.70 4.98
C ASN A 280 13.25 -13.22 6.20
N PRO A 281 14.37 -13.89 6.53
CA PRO A 281 15.23 -13.44 7.63
C PRO A 281 15.97 -12.14 7.28
N ARG A 282 16.02 -11.75 6.00
CA ARG A 282 16.75 -10.58 5.49
C ARG A 282 16.01 -9.26 5.61
N ALA A 283 14.73 -9.25 5.97
CA ALA A 283 14.08 -8.04 6.53
C ALA A 283 14.92 -7.45 7.69
N ASN A 284 15.70 -8.29 8.41
CA ASN A 284 16.68 -7.84 9.42
C ASN A 284 18.14 -7.72 8.92
N PHE A 285 18.49 -8.23 7.74
CA PHE A 285 19.87 -8.24 7.22
C PHE A 285 20.26 -6.87 6.65
N TRP A 286 19.35 -6.22 5.91
CA TRP A 286 19.60 -4.90 5.33
C TRP A 286 19.75 -3.80 6.39
N ARG A 287 19.07 -3.90 7.54
CA ARG A 287 19.28 -3.03 8.72
C ARG A 287 20.74 -2.98 9.20
N ARG A 288 21.52 -4.07 9.01
CA ARG A 288 22.94 -4.11 9.37
C ARG A 288 23.85 -3.49 8.31
N VAL A 289 23.43 -3.51 7.05
CA VAL A 289 24.19 -2.92 5.93
C VAL A 289 23.98 -1.40 5.88
N SER A 290 22.76 -0.91 6.14
CA SER A 290 22.49 0.53 6.25
C SER A 290 23.17 1.18 7.47
N ASN A 291 23.28 0.49 8.62
CA ASN A 291 24.10 0.96 9.74
C ASN A 291 25.61 0.93 9.47
N ALA A 292 26.08 0.12 8.53
CA ALA A 292 27.49 0.13 8.11
C ALA A 292 27.77 1.24 7.08
N GLN A 293 26.76 1.69 6.33
CA GLN A 293 26.87 2.78 5.37
C GLN A 293 26.58 4.16 5.99
N SER A 294 25.77 4.27 7.06
CA SER A 294 25.53 5.53 7.78
C SER A 294 26.69 5.99 8.67
N VAL A 295 27.71 5.15 8.89
CA VAL A 295 28.96 5.52 9.60
C VAL A 295 30.05 6.00 8.61
N THR A 296 29.77 5.99 7.31
CA THR A 296 30.66 6.54 6.28
C THR A 296 29.89 7.38 5.28
N ARG A 297 29.50 8.58 5.71
CA ARG A 297 29.46 9.81 4.91
C ARG A 297 29.32 11.02 5.83
#